data_AF-A0A2P5EAF1-F1
#
_entry.id   AF-A0A2P5EAF1-F1
#
_cell.length_a   1.000
_cell.length_b   1.000
_cell.length_c   1.000
_cell.angle_alpha   90.00
_cell.angle_beta   90.00
_cell.angle_gamma   90.00
#
_symmetry.space_group_name_H-M   'P 1'
#
loop_
_entity.id
_entity.type
_entity.pdbx_description
1 polymer ?
#
loop_
_entity_poly.entity_id
_entity_poly.type
_entity_poly.pdbx_seq_one_letter_code
_entity_poly.pdbx_strand_id
1 'polypeptide(L)'
;MKALDQNMVNTLCEALWEATAQGNVEFFVSVLQMVPELIWHQNEKGSTLFMHAIEFRQPKIFSLIHGFGSKQAMATETDNSGNNMLHVAGLLAPSNQLNRIQGAALQMQREL
;
A
#
# COMPACT_ATOMS: atom_id res chain seq x y z
N MET A 1 -3.44 -11.59 -27.39
CA MET A 1 -3.01 -11.15 -26.05
C MET A 1 -2.20 -12.31 -25.47
N LYS A 2 -0.86 -12.24 -25.48
CA LYS A 2 -0.06 -13.29 -24.83
C LYS A 2 -0.38 -13.20 -23.34
N ALA A 3 -0.77 -14.32 -22.73
CA ALA A 3 -0.88 -14.40 -21.27
C ALA A 3 0.44 -13.88 -20.69
N LEU A 4 0.34 -12.94 -19.75
CA LEU A 4 1.49 -12.52 -18.96
C LEU A 4 2.08 -13.79 -18.34
N ASP A 5 3.38 -14.05 -18.56
CA ASP A 5 4.04 -15.19 -17.91
C ASP A 5 3.86 -15.05 -16.39
N GLN A 6 3.56 -16.15 -15.70
CA GLN A 6 3.31 -16.16 -14.26
C GLN A 6 4.51 -15.56 -13.50
N ASN A 7 5.72 -15.79 -14.01
CA ASN A 7 6.93 -15.19 -13.45
C ASN A 7 6.91 -13.66 -13.55
N MET A 8 6.45 -13.12 -14.69
CA MET A 8 6.32 -11.68 -14.91
C MET A 8 5.26 -11.05 -14.00
N VAL A 9 4.14 -11.75 -13.75
CA VAL A 9 3.12 -11.31 -12.79
C VAL A 9 3.72 -11.23 -11.38
N ASN A 10 4.47 -12.25 -10.95
CA ASN A 10 5.09 -12.26 -9.63
C ASN A 10 6.09 -11.11 -9.45
N THR A 11 6.98 -10.89 -10.43
CA THR A 11 7.92 -9.76 -10.40
C THR A 11 7.20 -8.41 -10.39
N LEU A 12 6.11 -8.28 -11.14
CA LEU A 12 5.31 -7.05 -11.16
C LEU A 12 4.59 -6.81 -9.83
N CYS A 13 4.08 -7.87 -9.19
CA CYS A 13 3.55 -7.80 -7.84
C CYS A 13 4.61 -7.28 -6.86
N GLU A 14 5.78 -7.92 -6.79
CA GLU A 14 6.86 -7.50 -5.90
C GLU A 14 7.23 -6.02 -6.10
N ALA A 15 7.38 -5.59 -7.36
CA ALA A 15 7.67 -4.20 -7.69
C ALA A 15 6.53 -3.25 -7.29
N LEU A 16 5.26 -3.67 -7.42
CA LEU A 16 4.09 -2.89 -7.00
C LEU A 16 4.03 -2.71 -5.48
N TRP A 17 4.37 -3.75 -4.72
CA TRP A 17 4.48 -3.69 -3.26
C TRP A 17 5.58 -2.71 -2.84
N GLU A 18 6.76 -2.79 -3.45
CA GLU A 18 7.85 -1.87 -3.16
C GLU A 18 7.49 -0.42 -3.55
N ALA A 19 6.90 -0.21 -4.72
CA ALA A 19 6.42 1.10 -5.14
C ALA A 19 5.38 1.67 -4.16
N THR A 20 4.54 0.81 -3.59
CA THR A 20 3.58 1.17 -2.55
C THR A 20 4.29 1.61 -1.27
N ALA A 21 5.32 0.90 -0.81
CA ALA A 21 6.09 1.26 0.37
C ALA A 21 6.85 2.60 0.20
N GLN A 22 7.37 2.84 -1.00
CA GLN A 22 8.14 4.05 -1.34
C GLN A 22 7.26 5.26 -1.70
N GLY A 23 5.95 5.05 -1.94
CA GLY A 23 5.05 6.10 -2.38
C GLY A 23 5.25 6.53 -3.84
N ASN A 24 5.73 5.64 -4.70
CA ASN A 24 5.90 5.88 -6.14
C ASN A 24 4.55 5.77 -6.85
N VAL A 25 3.87 6.90 -6.97
CA VAL A 25 2.50 7.00 -7.48
C VAL A 25 2.43 6.69 -8.97
N GLU A 26 3.39 7.18 -9.75
CA GLU A 26 3.43 7.03 -11.20
C GLU A 26 3.54 5.56 -11.60
N PHE A 27 4.43 4.82 -10.94
CA PHE A 27 4.57 3.38 -11.18
C PHE A 27 3.31 2.63 -10.73
N PHE A 28 2.80 2.92 -9.53
CA PHE A 28 1.60 2.28 -9.00
C PHE A 28 0.40 2.40 -9.96
N VAL A 29 0.14 3.61 -10.45
CA VAL A 29 -0.95 3.86 -11.42
C VAL A 29 -0.70 3.13 -12.74
N SER A 30 0.53 3.18 -13.27
CA SER A 30 0.86 2.55 -14.55
C SER A 30 0.65 1.04 -14.51
N VAL A 31 1.03 0.39 -13.41
CA VAL A 31 0.83 -1.05 -13.20
C VAL A 31 -0.65 -1.40 -13.11
N LEU A 32 -1.43 -0.66 -12.30
CA LEU A 32 -2.86 -0.94 -12.15
C LEU A 32 -3.69 -0.61 -13.40
N GLN A 33 -3.21 0.25 -14.28
CA GLN A 33 -3.81 0.45 -15.61
C GLN A 33 -3.57 -0.75 -16.54
N MET A 34 -2.44 -1.44 -16.39
CA MET A 34 -2.08 -2.60 -17.20
C MET A 34 -2.67 -3.91 -16.66
N VAL A 35 -2.67 -4.08 -15.33
CA VAL A 35 -3.14 -5.28 -14.63
C VAL A 35 -3.96 -4.85 -13.40
N PRO A 36 -5.22 -4.44 -13.59
CA PRO A 36 -6.07 -3.93 -12.50
C PRO A 36 -6.32 -4.94 -11.39
N GLU A 37 -6.24 -6.25 -11.69
CA GLU A 37 -6.52 -7.32 -10.73
C GLU A 37 -5.54 -7.33 -9.55
N LEU A 38 -4.33 -6.77 -9.73
CA LEU A 38 -3.30 -6.72 -8.69
C LEU A 38 -3.72 -5.88 -7.48
N ILE A 39 -4.73 -5.01 -7.61
CA ILE A 39 -5.25 -4.23 -6.48
C ILE A 39 -5.82 -5.12 -5.36
N TRP A 40 -6.27 -6.33 -5.71
CA TRP A 40 -6.84 -7.30 -4.79
C TRP A 40 -5.81 -8.29 -4.25
N HIS A 41 -4.54 -8.15 -4.66
CA HIS A 41 -3.49 -9.06 -4.22
C HIS A 41 -3.19 -8.88 -2.73
N GLN A 42 -3.12 -9.98 -2.00
CA GLN A 42 -2.68 -10.03 -0.61
C GLN A 42 -1.28 -10.63 -0.52
N ASN A 43 -0.45 -10.12 0.37
CA ASN A 43 0.85 -10.75 0.63
C ASN A 43 0.68 -12.00 1.50
N GLU A 44 1.79 -12.68 1.82
CA GLU A 44 1.80 -13.90 2.64
C GLU A 44 1.17 -13.72 4.03
N LYS A 45 1.09 -12.48 4.54
CA LYS A 45 0.47 -12.15 5.82
C LYS A 45 -1.04 -11.90 5.70
N GLY A 46 -1.62 -12.01 4.50
CA GLY A 46 -3.00 -11.60 4.23
C GLY A 46 -3.20 -10.08 4.21
N SER A 47 -2.11 -9.30 4.27
CA SER A 47 -2.20 -7.83 4.20
C SER A 47 -2.43 -7.38 2.77
N THR A 48 -3.21 -6.32 2.60
CA THR A 48 -3.54 -5.73 1.30
C THR A 48 -2.60 -4.57 0.96
N LEU A 49 -2.53 -4.19 -0.31
CA LEU A 49 -1.85 -2.94 -0.73
C LEU A 49 -2.40 -1.71 0.00
N PHE A 50 -3.67 -1.74 0.42
CA PHE A 50 -4.29 -0.65 1.16
C PHE A 50 -3.72 -0.52 2.58
N MET A 51 -3.63 -1.63 3.30
CA MET A 51 -2.97 -1.68 4.61
C MET A 51 -1.49 -1.31 4.50
N HIS A 52 -0.81 -1.77 3.45
CA HIS A 52 0.59 -1.47 3.23
C HIS A 52 0.85 0.02 2.98
N ALA A 53 -0.01 0.69 2.20
CA ALA A 53 0.06 2.14 2.01
C ALA A 53 -0.10 2.91 3.34
N ILE A 54 -0.88 2.39 4.28
CA ILE A 54 -1.09 2.98 5.61
C ILE A 54 0.12 2.74 6.51
N GLU A 55 0.62 1.51 6.53
CA GLU A 55 1.82 1.11 7.28
C GLU A 55 3.01 2.01 6.92
N PHE A 56 3.20 2.26 5.62
CA PHE A 56 4.28 3.10 5.09
C PHE A 56 3.92 4.57 4.93
N ARG A 57 2.78 5.03 5.49
CA ARG A 57 2.38 6.45 5.51
C ARG A 57 2.40 7.11 4.11
N GLN A 58 1.80 6.46 3.13
CA GLN A 58 1.70 6.95 1.76
C GLN A 58 0.29 7.49 1.44
N PRO A 59 -0.03 8.76 1.81
CA PRO A 59 -1.38 9.30 1.70
C PRO A 59 -1.87 9.42 0.25
N LYS A 60 -0.96 9.60 -0.72
CA LYS A 60 -1.30 9.68 -2.14
C LYS A 60 -1.76 8.32 -2.68
N ILE A 61 -1.02 7.25 -2.39
CA ILE A 61 -1.41 5.89 -2.80
C ILE A 61 -2.67 5.46 -2.06
N PHE A 62 -2.78 5.75 -0.75
CA PHE A 62 -4.03 5.56 0.01
C PHE A 62 -5.23 6.22 -0.69
N SER A 63 -5.09 7.47 -1.12
CA SER A 63 -6.18 8.21 -1.77
C SER A 63 -6.60 7.57 -3.10
N LEU A 64 -5.65 7.04 -3.86
CA LEU A 64 -5.91 6.32 -5.10
C LEU A 64 -6.68 5.03 -4.86
N ILE A 65 -6.23 4.20 -3.92
CA ILE A 65 -6.88 2.93 -3.57
C ILE A 65 -8.29 3.20 -3.01
N HIS A 66 -8.42 4.20 -2.15
CA HIS A 66 -9.72 4.63 -1.65
C HIS A 66 -10.66 5.06 -2.80
N GLY A 67 -10.15 5.65 -3.88
CA GLY A 67 -10.93 6.02 -5.06
C GLY A 67 -11.49 4.85 -5.90
N PHE A 68 -10.97 3.63 -5.77
CA PHE A 68 -11.23 2.50 -6.67
C PHE A 68 -12.61 1.83 -6.54
N GLY A 69 -13.46 2.27 -5.61
CA GLY A 69 -14.90 1.94 -5.62
C GLY A 69 -15.38 0.81 -4.69
N SER A 70 -14.49 0.13 -3.96
CA SER A 70 -14.87 -0.91 -2.98
C SER A 70 -14.31 -0.62 -1.58
N LYS A 71 -14.49 0.63 -1.15
CA LYS A 71 -13.94 1.19 0.11
C LYS A 71 -14.33 0.36 1.33
N GLN A 72 -15.58 -0.10 1.38
CA GLN A 72 -16.12 -0.82 2.53
C GLN A 72 -15.48 -2.20 2.67
N ALA A 73 -15.39 -2.96 1.58
CA ALA A 73 -14.75 -4.27 1.57
C ALA A 73 -13.29 -4.15 2.01
N MET A 74 -12.50 -3.28 1.35
CA MET A 74 -11.08 -3.10 1.65
C MET A 74 -10.82 -2.59 3.08
N ALA A 75 -11.71 -1.75 3.63
CA ALA A 75 -11.58 -1.23 4.99
C ALA A 75 -11.87 -2.29 6.06
N THR A 76 -12.73 -3.26 5.75
CA THR A 76 -13.11 -4.35 6.67
C THR A 76 -12.22 -5.58 6.57
N GLU A 77 -11.37 -5.68 5.52
CA GLU A 77 -10.44 -6.79 5.42
C GLU A 77 -9.46 -6.83 6.58
N THR A 78 -9.15 -8.03 7.02
CA THR A 78 -8.20 -8.31 8.10
C THR A 78 -7.07 -9.15 7.56
N ASP A 79 -5.85 -8.86 8.02
CA ASP A 79 -4.71 -9.75 7.79
C ASP A 79 -4.89 -11.08 8.54
N ASN A 80 -3.94 -12.01 8.37
CA ASN A 80 -3.96 -13.33 9.02
C ASN A 80 -3.90 -13.26 10.56
N SER A 81 -3.56 -12.10 11.13
CA SER A 81 -3.52 -11.84 12.58
C SER A 81 -4.78 -11.13 13.08
N GLY A 82 -5.75 -10.85 12.21
CA GLY A 82 -6.97 -10.13 12.55
C GLY A 82 -6.82 -8.60 12.60
N ASN A 83 -5.69 -8.05 12.18
CA ASN A 83 -5.52 -6.60 12.10
C ASN A 83 -6.24 -6.07 10.87
N ASN A 84 -7.09 -5.06 11.04
CA ASN A 84 -7.62 -4.28 9.92
C ASN A 84 -6.80 -3.00 9.70
N MET A 85 -7.14 -2.23 8.67
CA MET A 85 -6.45 -0.97 8.33
C MET A 85 -6.33 0.03 9.49
N LEU A 86 -7.29 0.03 10.43
CA LEU A 86 -7.29 0.96 11.57
C LEU A 86 -6.28 0.54 12.63
N HIS A 87 -6.10 -0.77 12.84
CA HIS A 87 -5.02 -1.28 13.68
C HIS A 87 -3.65 -0.88 13.10
N VAL A 88 -3.46 -1.06 11.79
CA VAL A 88 -2.22 -0.68 11.08
C VAL A 88 -1.96 0.82 11.15
N ALA A 89 -3.01 1.67 11.07
CA ALA A 89 -2.87 3.11 11.22
C ALA A 89 -2.34 3.51 12.59
N GLY A 90 -2.68 2.75 13.65
CA GLY A 90 -2.18 2.97 15.02
C GLY A 90 -0.76 2.46 15.28
N LEU A 91 -0.17 1.67 14.38
CA LEU A 91 1.20 1.20 14.52
C LEU A 91 2.20 2.31 14.25
N LEU A 92 3.37 2.23 14.90
CA LEU A 92 4.48 3.14 14.61
C LEU A 92 4.96 2.92 13.16
N ALA A 93 5.09 4.01 12.40
CA ALA A 93 5.55 3.92 11.02
C ALA A 93 7.01 3.42 10.94
N PRO A 94 7.41 2.76 9.85
CA PRO A 94 8.79 2.31 9.67
C PRO A 94 9.79 3.47 9.67
N SER A 95 11.02 3.20 10.11
CA SER A 95 12.05 4.23 10.33
C SER A 95 12.41 5.02 9.07
N ASN A 96 12.31 4.43 7.87
CA ASN A 96 12.51 5.12 6.60
C ASN A 96 11.53 6.27 6.39
N GLN A 97 10.31 6.18 6.94
CA GLN A 97 9.32 7.26 6.89
C GLN A 97 9.52 8.25 8.03
N LEU A 98 9.81 7.77 9.25
CA LEU A 98 10.06 8.64 10.41
C LEU A 98 11.28 9.56 10.16
N ASN A 99 12.36 9.01 9.61
CA ASN A 99 13.62 9.71 9.38
C ASN A 99 13.61 10.61 8.13
N ARG A 100 12.52 10.61 7.35
CA ARG A 100 12.40 11.44 6.14
C ARG A 100 12.31 12.93 6.46
N ILE A 101 11.89 13.26 7.69
CA ILE A 101 11.75 14.64 8.16
C ILE A 101 12.81 14.89 9.23
N GLN A 102 13.61 15.94 9.04
CA GLN A 102 14.62 16.31 10.05
C GLN A 102 13.94 17.03 11.22
N GLY A 103 13.85 16.35 12.37
CA GLY A 103 13.44 16.93 13.64
C GLY A 103 12.02 16.55 14.08
N ALA A 104 11.91 16.20 15.37
CA ALA A 104 10.68 15.68 15.96
C ALA A 104 9.47 16.63 15.84
N ALA A 105 9.69 17.94 15.93
CA ALA A 105 8.60 18.93 15.82
C ALA A 105 7.98 18.97 14.41
N LEU A 106 8.81 18.91 13.35
CA LEU A 106 8.33 18.89 11.97
C LEU A 106 7.66 17.55 11.62
N GLN A 107 8.13 16.46 12.23
CA GLN A 107 7.51 15.16 12.08
C GLN A 107 6.10 15.16 12.71
N MET A 108 5.99 15.59 13.97
CA MET A 108 4.69 15.70 14.66
C MET A 108 3.71 16.59 13.90
N GLN A 109 4.14 17.74 13.37
CA GLN A 109 3.26 18.63 12.59
C GLN A 109 2.64 17.99 11.34
N ARG A 110 3.29 16.98 10.76
CA ARG A 110 2.80 16.30 9.56
C ARG A 110 1.87 15.14 9.87
N GLU A 111 1.91 14.64 11.10
CA GLU A 111 1.11 13.53 11.61
C GLU A 111 -0.19 14.01 12.30
N LEU A 112 -0.32 15.32 12.55
CA LEU A 112 -1.54 16.01 13.02
C LEU A 112 -2.50 16.33 11.87
#